data_AF-X1A360-F1
#
_entry.id   AF-X1A360-F1
#
_cell.length_a   1.000
_cell.length_b   1.000
_cell.length_c   1.000
_cell.angle_alpha   90.00
_cell.angle_beta   90.00
_cell.angle_gamma   90.00
#
_symmetry.space_group_name_H-M   'P 1'
#
loop_
_entity.id
_entity.type
_entity.pdbx_description
1 polymer ?
#
loop_
_entity_poly.entity_id
_entity_poly.type
_entity_poly.pdbx_seq_one_letter_code
_entity_poly.pdbx_strand_id
1 'polypeptide(L)'
;MKNLKHWIRYGIPKDQKYIFEYRDSLDGVVINANMVVHIPNAIAGFLAERATNKRFFIDPLTHAFQHKLSNILSVNHKTGELGIKSSLKKLRDRYGEPIKTVLNDEKPRSVTPDDFSGGKAKAFCKSVLEFQKTHLNNKLKDRDSYEYLKFLKKKPNVL
;
A
#
# COMPACT_ATOMS: atom_id res chain seq x y z
N MET A 1 17.24 21.15 19.29
CA MET A 1 17.01 20.89 17.85
C MET A 1 15.92 19.83 17.74
N LYS A 2 14.90 20.00 16.88
CA LYS A 2 13.93 18.92 16.61
C LYS A 2 14.67 17.80 15.87
N ASN A 3 14.67 16.58 16.42
CA ASN A 3 15.19 15.42 15.69
C ASN A 3 14.41 15.27 14.38
N LEU A 4 15.12 15.38 13.25
CA LEU A 4 14.58 15.10 11.94
C LEU A 4 14.16 13.62 11.90
N LYS A 5 12.96 13.33 11.39
CA LYS A 5 12.47 11.96 11.28
C LYS A 5 12.98 11.31 9.99
N HIS A 6 13.66 10.18 10.09
CA HIS A 6 14.17 9.44 8.93
C HIS A 6 13.20 8.35 8.49
N TRP A 7 12.68 8.50 7.28
CA TRP A 7 11.76 7.55 6.67
C TRP A 7 12.36 7.00 5.38
N ILE A 8 12.23 5.69 5.19
CA ILE A 8 12.68 5.02 3.97
C ILE A 8 11.50 4.45 3.19
N ARG A 9 11.54 4.55 1.86
CA ARG A 9 10.55 3.93 0.99
C ARG A 9 10.89 2.47 0.74
N TYR A 10 9.95 1.59 1.06
CA TYR A 10 9.96 0.19 0.67
C TYR A 10 9.15 0.04 -0.63
N GLY A 11 9.82 0.29 -1.76
CA GLY A 11 9.24 0.40 -3.09
C GLY A 11 9.15 -0.93 -3.84
N ILE A 12 10.16 -1.78 -3.67
CA ILE A 12 10.28 -3.11 -4.28
C ILE A 12 10.89 -4.11 -3.28
N PRO A 13 10.69 -5.43 -3.45
CA PRO A 13 11.23 -6.45 -2.53
C PRO A 13 12.74 -6.34 -2.26
N LYS A 14 13.52 -5.87 -3.24
CA LYS A 14 14.98 -5.69 -3.10
C LYS A 14 15.37 -4.59 -2.10
N ASP A 15 14.46 -3.67 -1.76
CA ASP A 15 14.76 -2.58 -0.83
C ASP A 15 14.86 -3.06 0.63
N GLN A 16 14.35 -4.27 0.94
CA GLN A 16 14.41 -4.84 2.30
C GLN A 16 15.82 -4.82 2.89
N LYS A 17 16.85 -5.03 2.07
CA LYS A 17 18.25 -5.05 2.53
C LYS A 17 18.66 -3.72 3.16
N TYR A 18 18.25 -2.59 2.58
CA TYR A 18 18.60 -1.26 3.07
C TYR A 18 17.83 -0.93 4.35
N ILE A 19 16.57 -1.35 4.44
CA ILE A 19 15.76 -1.13 5.64
C ILE A 19 16.33 -1.92 6.81
N PHE A 20 16.84 -3.13 6.55
CA PHE A 20 17.51 -3.94 7.57
C PHE A 20 18.89 -3.37 7.96
N GLU A 21 19.70 -3.01 6.97
CA GLU A 21 21.05 -2.44 7.16
C GLU A 21 21.02 -1.15 7.98
N TYR A 22 20.08 -0.25 7.67
CA TYR A 22 19.95 1.05 8.33
C TYR A 22 18.88 1.08 9.42
N ARG A 23 18.39 -0.08 9.88
CA ARG A 23 17.23 -0.18 10.77
C ARG A 23 17.34 0.76 11.97
N ASP A 24 18.49 0.84 12.62
CA ASP A 24 18.65 1.58 13.88
C ASP A 24 18.62 3.10 13.68
N SER A 25 18.90 3.57 12.46
CA SER A 25 18.85 4.99 12.08
C SER A 25 17.49 5.48 11.56
N LEU A 26 16.54 4.56 11.33
CA LEU A 26 15.23 4.84 10.74
C LEU A 26 14.14 4.97 11.80
N ASP A 27 13.28 5.98 11.64
CA ASP A 27 12.07 6.14 12.44
C ASP A 27 10.88 5.34 11.88
N GLY A 28 10.87 5.11 10.57
CA GLY A 28 9.78 4.40 9.93
C GLY A 28 9.97 4.06 8.45
N VAL A 29 8.98 3.33 7.94
CA VAL A 29 8.97 2.75 6.60
C VAL A 29 7.72 3.19 5.83
N VAL A 30 7.89 3.63 4.59
CA VAL A 30 6.81 3.97 3.66
C VAL A 30 6.65 2.83 2.68
N ILE A 31 5.54 2.10 2.75
CA ILE A 31 5.35 0.86 1.98
C ILE A 31 4.55 1.17 0.72
N ASN A 32 5.05 0.74 -0.44
CA ASN A 32 4.34 0.85 -1.69
C ASN A 32 3.02 0.03 -1.68
N ALA A 33 1.87 0.67 -1.95
CA ALA A 33 0.56 0.00 -1.95
C ALA A 33 0.47 -1.20 -2.92
N ASN A 34 1.17 -1.18 -4.05
CA ASN A 34 1.22 -2.34 -4.96
C ASN A 34 1.81 -3.57 -4.26
N MET A 35 2.88 -3.40 -3.47
CA MET A 35 3.45 -4.51 -2.70
C MET A 35 2.44 -5.03 -1.67
N VAL A 36 1.70 -4.14 -1.02
CA VAL A 36 0.68 -4.49 -0.02
C VAL A 36 -0.45 -5.33 -0.61
N VAL A 37 -0.90 -5.05 -1.84
CA VAL A 37 -2.00 -5.80 -2.47
C VAL A 37 -1.55 -7.05 -3.22
N HIS A 38 -0.27 -7.15 -3.60
CA HIS A 38 0.27 -8.32 -4.31
C HIS A 38 0.91 -9.35 -3.40
N ILE A 39 1.65 -8.91 -2.38
CA ILE A 39 2.39 -9.79 -1.48
C ILE A 39 2.14 -9.45 0.00
N PRO A 40 0.88 -9.31 0.44
CA PRO A 40 0.55 -8.84 1.80
C PRO A 40 1.20 -9.65 2.92
N ASN A 41 1.28 -10.98 2.75
CA ASN A 41 1.85 -11.87 3.76
C ASN A 41 3.36 -11.68 3.94
N ALA A 42 4.08 -11.40 2.85
CA ALA A 42 5.51 -11.11 2.88
C ALA A 42 5.77 -9.75 3.55
N ILE A 43 4.93 -8.75 3.26
CA ILE A 43 5.01 -7.43 3.91
C ILE A 43 4.71 -7.53 5.41
N ALA A 44 3.67 -8.27 5.79
CA ALA A 44 3.33 -8.50 7.19
C ALA A 44 4.50 -9.16 7.95
N GLY A 45 5.15 -10.16 7.34
CA GLY A 45 6.33 -10.80 7.96
C GLY A 45 7.53 -9.90 8.08
N PHE A 46 7.82 -9.15 7.02
CA PHE A 46 8.88 -8.14 7.07
C PHE A 46 8.67 -7.15 8.21
N LEU A 47 7.45 -6.64 8.39
CA LEU A 47 7.12 -5.71 9.48
C LEU A 47 7.22 -6.35 10.86
N ALA A 48 6.83 -7.61 11.00
CA ALA A 48 6.88 -8.35 12.25
C ALA A 48 8.32 -8.70 12.67
N GLU A 49 9.14 -9.12 11.71
CA GLU A 49 10.42 -9.80 11.98
C GLU A 49 11.65 -8.90 11.73
N ARG A 50 11.58 -7.99 10.74
CA ARG A 50 12.76 -7.23 10.25
C ARG A 50 12.65 -5.73 10.43
N ALA A 51 11.43 -5.19 10.48
CA ALA A 51 11.15 -3.80 10.80
C ALA A 51 10.38 -3.67 12.13
N THR A 52 10.65 -4.58 13.06
CA THR A 52 10.07 -4.57 14.41
C THR A 52 10.27 -3.20 15.07
N ASN A 53 9.24 -2.71 15.76
CA ASN A 53 9.22 -1.39 16.42
C ASN A 53 9.32 -0.17 15.48
N LYS A 54 9.34 -0.35 14.15
CA LYS A 54 9.28 0.77 13.21
C LYS A 54 7.84 1.17 12.95
N ARG A 55 7.61 2.49 12.83
CA ARG A 55 6.34 3.03 12.35
C ARG A 55 6.26 2.76 10.85
N PHE A 56 5.05 2.56 10.33
CA PHE A 56 4.86 2.46 8.89
C PHE A 56 3.58 3.16 8.46
N PHE A 57 3.57 3.59 7.21
CA PHE A 57 2.35 3.92 6.48
C PHE A 57 2.49 3.44 5.05
N ILE A 58 1.38 3.45 4.31
CA ILE A 58 1.33 2.94 2.95
C ILE A 58 1.27 4.13 2.01
N ASP A 59 2.23 4.21 1.08
CA ASP A 59 2.16 5.11 -0.07
C ASP A 59 1.04 4.61 -1.00
N PRO A 60 -0.09 5.36 -1.12
CA PRO A 60 -1.26 4.89 -1.83
C PRO A 60 -1.10 4.91 -3.35
N LEU A 61 -0.03 5.52 -3.90
CA LEU A 61 0.22 5.56 -5.35
C LEU A 61 -0.96 6.09 -6.20
N THR A 62 -1.73 7.05 -5.68
CA THR A 62 -2.93 7.57 -6.37
C THR A 62 -2.60 8.24 -7.71
N HIS A 63 -1.40 8.80 -7.86
CA HIS A 63 -0.91 9.37 -9.12
C HIS A 63 -0.83 8.34 -10.25
N ALA A 64 -0.72 7.03 -9.94
CA ALA A 64 -0.58 6.00 -10.96
C ALA A 64 -1.81 5.93 -11.90
N PHE A 65 -2.97 6.36 -11.41
CA PHE A 65 -4.22 6.42 -12.19
C PHE A 65 -4.33 7.66 -13.09
N GLN A 66 -3.38 8.61 -12.97
CA GLN A 66 -3.35 9.84 -13.76
C GLN A 66 -2.40 9.73 -14.98
N HIS A 67 -1.63 8.65 -15.08
CA HIS A 67 -0.73 8.43 -16.21
C HIS A 67 -1.48 8.13 -17.51
N LYS A 68 -0.76 8.20 -18.65
CA LYS A 68 -1.27 7.78 -19.97
C LYS A 68 -1.89 6.39 -19.90
N LEU A 69 -2.93 6.13 -20.71
CA LEU A 69 -3.63 4.84 -20.71
C LEU A 69 -2.72 3.63 -20.98
N SER A 70 -1.65 3.76 -21.78
CA SER A 70 -0.65 2.70 -21.97
C SER A 70 0.08 2.29 -20.68
N ASN A 71 0.11 3.18 -19.68
CA ASN A 71 0.65 2.90 -18.36
C ASN A 71 -0.40 2.28 -17.42
N ILE A 72 -1.68 2.40 -17.72
CA ILE A 72 -2.80 1.93 -16.88
C ILE A 72 -3.38 0.60 -17.39
N LEU A 73 -3.48 0.46 -18.71
CA LEU A 73 -4.06 -0.67 -19.41
C LEU A 73 -2.96 -1.59 -19.95
N SER A 74 -3.30 -2.86 -20.12
CA SER A 74 -2.47 -3.90 -20.72
C SER A 74 -3.35 -4.86 -21.49
N VAL A 75 -2.84 -5.37 -22.60
CA VAL A 75 -3.49 -6.45 -23.34
C VAL A 75 -3.35 -7.75 -22.56
N ASN A 76 -4.47 -8.45 -22.35
CA ASN A 76 -4.45 -9.81 -21.85
C ASN A 76 -3.94 -10.74 -22.95
N HIS A 77 -2.74 -11.29 -22.79
CA HIS A 77 -2.14 -12.18 -23.80
C HIS A 77 -2.95 -13.45 -24.10
N LYS A 78 -3.88 -13.86 -23.22
CA LYS A 78 -4.73 -15.03 -23.44
C LYS A 78 -5.99 -14.71 -24.25
N THR A 79 -6.61 -13.56 -24.01
CA THR A 79 -7.90 -13.19 -24.64
C THR A 79 -7.76 -12.13 -25.73
N GLY A 80 -6.60 -11.45 -25.81
CA GLY A 80 -6.39 -10.30 -26.68
C GLY A 80 -7.07 -9.01 -26.20
N GLU A 81 -7.84 -9.06 -25.11
CA GLU A 81 -8.64 -7.95 -24.62
C GLU A 81 -7.80 -6.92 -23.86
N LEU A 82 -8.11 -5.64 -24.05
CA LEU A 82 -7.52 -4.56 -23.27
C LEU A 82 -8.16 -4.53 -21.88
N GLY A 83 -7.34 -4.58 -20.83
CA GLY A 83 -7.81 -4.51 -19.45
C GLY A 83 -6.87 -3.72 -18.55
N ILE A 84 -7.33 -3.33 -17.37
CA ILE A 84 -6.50 -2.61 -16.39
C ILE A 84 -5.39 -3.53 -15.88
N LYS A 85 -4.16 -3.01 -15.83
CA LYS A 85 -2.99 -3.73 -15.29
C LYS A 85 -3.28 -4.28 -13.91
N SER A 86 -2.83 -5.50 -13.65
CA SER A 86 -3.12 -6.21 -12.39
C SER A 86 -2.72 -5.42 -11.13
N SER A 87 -1.61 -4.66 -11.22
CA SER A 87 -1.13 -3.74 -10.18
C SER A 87 -2.15 -2.68 -9.81
N LEU A 88 -2.75 -2.04 -10.81
CA LEU A 88 -3.71 -0.97 -10.61
C LEU A 88 -5.12 -1.50 -10.35
N LYS A 89 -5.48 -2.66 -10.92
CA LYS A 89 -6.80 -3.28 -10.75
C LYS A 89 -7.11 -3.50 -9.27
N LYS A 90 -6.18 -4.10 -8.53
CA LYS A 90 -6.36 -4.36 -7.10
C LYS A 90 -6.47 -3.07 -6.27
N LEU A 91 -5.70 -2.04 -6.61
CA LEU A 91 -5.76 -0.76 -5.91
C LEU A 91 -7.07 -0.02 -6.21
N ARG A 92 -7.50 0.03 -7.48
CA ARG A 92 -8.81 0.55 -7.89
C ARG A 92 -9.93 -0.12 -7.10
N ASP A 93 -9.92 -1.44 -6.99
CA ASP A 93 -10.96 -2.19 -6.28
C ASP A 93 -11.01 -1.87 -4.78
N ARG A 94 -9.86 -1.51 -4.18
CA ARG A 94 -9.77 -1.12 -2.77
C ARG A 94 -10.16 0.34 -2.54
N TYR A 95 -9.77 1.24 -3.45
CA TYR A 95 -10.02 2.67 -3.28
C TYR A 95 -11.42 3.09 -3.72
N GLY A 96 -11.99 2.40 -4.72
CA GLY A 96 -13.35 2.62 -5.19
C GLY A 96 -13.52 3.88 -6.03
N GLU A 97 -14.61 4.60 -5.81
CA GLU A 97 -14.97 5.79 -6.58
C GLU A 97 -14.11 7.01 -6.23
N PRO A 98 -13.78 7.88 -7.20
CA PRO A 98 -14.27 7.91 -8.59
C PRO A 98 -13.44 7.05 -9.57
N ILE A 99 -12.32 6.50 -9.13
CA ILE A 99 -11.35 5.78 -9.99
C ILE A 99 -12.01 4.58 -10.67
N LYS A 100 -12.86 3.87 -9.93
CA LYS A 100 -13.55 2.70 -10.44
C LYS A 100 -14.49 3.06 -11.60
N THR A 101 -15.30 4.12 -11.48
CA THR A 101 -16.13 4.62 -12.59
C THR A 101 -15.27 4.98 -13.81
N VAL A 102 -14.25 5.84 -13.64
CA VAL A 102 -13.45 6.36 -14.77
C VAL A 102 -12.74 5.25 -15.56
N LEU A 103 -12.23 4.22 -14.86
CA LEU A 103 -11.47 3.15 -15.50
C LEU A 103 -12.33 1.98 -16.01
N ASN A 104 -13.58 1.87 -15.56
CA ASN A 104 -14.51 0.84 -16.03
C ASN A 104 -15.47 1.34 -17.11
N ASP A 105 -15.38 2.61 -17.49
CA ASP A 105 -16.14 3.19 -18.59
C ASP A 105 -15.85 2.45 -19.91
N GLU A 106 -16.79 2.47 -20.85
CA GLU A 106 -16.60 1.92 -22.21
C GLU A 106 -15.42 2.59 -22.93
N LYS A 107 -15.18 3.88 -22.64
CA LYS A 107 -14.04 4.65 -23.12
C LYS A 107 -13.20 5.11 -21.92
N PRO A 108 -12.38 4.21 -21.34
CA PRO A 108 -11.59 4.52 -20.17
C PRO A 108 -10.60 5.64 -20.47
N ARG A 109 -10.36 6.51 -19.49
CA ARG A 109 -9.38 7.59 -19.58
C ARG A 109 -8.53 7.67 -18.31
N SER A 110 -7.48 8.47 -18.36
CA SER A 110 -6.73 8.84 -17.15
C SER A 110 -7.65 9.59 -16.18
N VAL A 111 -7.46 9.35 -14.89
CA VAL A 111 -8.15 10.07 -13.83
C VAL A 111 -7.61 11.49 -13.75
N THR A 112 -8.49 12.45 -13.55
CA THR A 112 -8.21 13.89 -13.48
C THR A 112 -8.68 14.46 -12.14
N PRO A 113 -8.20 15.66 -11.73
CA PRO A 113 -8.70 16.31 -10.52
C PRO A 113 -10.22 16.53 -10.50
N ASP A 114 -10.84 16.82 -11.66
CA ASP A 114 -12.27 17.11 -11.77
C ASP A 114 -13.16 15.91 -11.39
N ASP A 115 -12.64 14.69 -11.52
CA ASP A 115 -13.32 13.46 -11.11
C ASP A 115 -13.60 13.41 -9.61
N PHE A 116 -12.85 14.18 -8.82
CA PHE A 116 -12.94 14.24 -7.36
C PHE A 116 -13.77 15.42 -6.83
N SER A 117 -14.43 16.17 -7.71
CA SER A 117 -15.34 17.26 -7.36
C SER A 117 -16.57 16.78 -6.54
N GLY A 118 -17.31 17.72 -5.94
CA GLY A 118 -18.57 17.40 -5.26
C GLY A 118 -18.44 16.51 -4.01
N GLY A 119 -17.34 16.62 -3.26
CA GLY A 119 -17.10 15.82 -2.05
C GLY A 119 -16.53 14.42 -2.29
N LYS A 120 -16.41 13.99 -3.56
CA LYS A 120 -15.81 12.69 -3.93
C LYS A 120 -14.36 12.57 -3.46
N ALA A 121 -13.59 13.67 -3.44
CA ALA A 121 -12.24 13.72 -2.86
C ALA A 121 -12.22 13.21 -1.41
N LYS A 122 -13.13 13.71 -0.57
CA LYS A 122 -13.20 13.35 0.86
C LYS A 122 -13.60 11.89 1.04
N ALA A 123 -14.57 11.41 0.27
CA ALA A 123 -15.00 10.02 0.29
C ALA A 123 -13.86 9.08 -0.13
N PHE A 124 -13.17 9.41 -1.23
CA PHE A 124 -12.03 8.65 -1.71
C PHE A 124 -10.89 8.60 -0.69
N CYS A 125 -10.52 9.74 -0.10
CA CYS A 125 -9.51 9.81 0.96
C CYS A 125 -9.88 8.91 2.16
N LYS A 126 -11.17 8.84 2.53
CA LYS A 126 -11.64 7.95 3.59
C LYS A 126 -11.42 6.48 3.20
N SER A 127 -11.79 6.07 1.98
CA SER A 127 -11.55 4.70 1.49
C SER A 127 -10.07 4.33 1.50
N VAL A 128 -9.20 5.25 1.05
CA VAL A 128 -7.75 5.06 1.08
C VAL A 128 -7.27 4.88 2.52
N LEU A 129 -7.67 5.74 3.45
CA LEU A 129 -7.27 5.65 4.86
C LEU A 129 -7.76 4.35 5.51
N GLU A 130 -8.98 3.91 5.22
CA GLU A 130 -9.50 2.64 5.72
C GLU A 130 -8.70 1.45 5.18
N PHE A 131 -8.34 1.45 3.90
CA PHE A 131 -7.42 0.45 3.35
C PHE A 131 -6.07 0.44 4.10
N GLN A 132 -5.48 1.62 4.33
CA GLN A 132 -4.19 1.71 5.01
C GLN A 132 -4.23 1.19 6.45
N LYS A 133 -5.33 1.47 7.16
CA LYS A 133 -5.52 1.02 8.55
C LYS A 133 -5.83 -0.45 8.68
N THR A 134 -6.56 -1.05 7.74
CA THR A 134 -7.16 -2.38 7.95
C THR A 134 -6.40 -3.49 7.25
N HIS A 135 -5.86 -3.25 6.04
CA HIS A 135 -5.39 -4.34 5.17
C HIS A 135 -4.21 -5.12 5.75
N LEU A 136 -3.14 -4.43 6.15
CA LEU A 136 -1.97 -5.09 6.77
C LEU A 136 -2.25 -5.53 8.20
N ASN A 137 -3.03 -4.76 8.97
CA ASN A 137 -3.36 -5.12 10.34
C ASN A 137 -4.16 -6.43 10.42
N ASN A 138 -5.08 -6.67 9.49
CA ASN A 138 -5.80 -7.94 9.41
C ASN A 138 -4.84 -9.08 9.03
N LYS A 139 -3.90 -8.85 8.10
CA LYS A 139 -2.91 -9.87 7.72
C LYS A 139 -1.86 -10.16 8.79
N LEU A 140 -1.57 -9.20 9.65
CA LEU A 140 -0.75 -9.42 10.83
C LEU A 140 -1.49 -10.26 11.88
N LYS A 141 -2.81 -10.10 12.02
CA LYS A 141 -3.65 -10.89 12.94
C LYS A 141 -3.75 -12.36 12.53
N ASP A 142 -3.78 -12.64 11.24
CA ASP A 142 -3.93 -13.98 10.67
C ASP A 142 -2.64 -14.83 10.75
N ARG A 143 -1.53 -14.29 11.27
CA ARG A 143 -0.26 -15.02 11.38
C ARG A 143 -0.17 -15.74 12.73
N ASP A 144 0.36 -16.96 12.73
CA ASP A 144 0.64 -17.72 13.96
C ASP A 144 1.55 -16.96 14.93
N SER A 145 2.47 -16.15 14.40
CA SER A 145 3.34 -15.26 15.17
C SER A 145 2.61 -14.11 15.88
N TYR A 146 1.33 -13.87 15.58
CA TYR A 146 0.57 -12.75 16.13
C TYR A 146 0.32 -12.89 17.63
N GLU A 147 0.03 -14.09 18.12
CA GLU A 147 -0.12 -14.35 19.55
C GLU A 147 1.21 -14.15 20.29
N TYR A 148 2.33 -14.50 19.66
CA TYR A 148 3.67 -14.22 20.19
C TYR A 148 3.96 -12.70 20.25
N LEU A 149 3.59 -11.95 19.21
CA LEU A 149 3.72 -10.48 19.18
C LEU A 149 2.81 -9.80 20.23
N LYS A 150 1.60 -10.32 20.46
CA LYS A 150 0.71 -9.87 21.54
C LYS A 150 1.32 -10.14 22.92
N PHE A 151 1.90 -11.32 23.10
CA PHE A 151 2.58 -11.69 24.35
C PHE A 151 3.77 -10.77 24.64
N LEU A 152 4.62 -10.50 23.64
CA LEU A 152 5.75 -9.57 23.77
C LEU A 152 5.29 -8.13 24.09
N LYS A 153 4.20 -7.65 23.49
CA LYS A 153 3.64 -6.32 23.82
C LYS A 153 3.10 -6.22 25.24
N LYS A 154 2.71 -7.33 25.87
CA LYS A 154 2.22 -7.37 27.26
C LYS A 154 3.35 -7.40 28.30
N LYS A 155 4.60 -7.66 27.90
CA LYS A 155 5.78 -7.55 28.77
C LYS A 155 6.65 -6.37 28.30
N PRO A 156 6.47 -5.15 28.82
CA PRO A 156 7.46 -4.11 28.62
C PRO A 156 8.73 -4.55 29.40
N ASN A 157 9.77 -4.91 28.65
CA ASN A 157 11.15 -5.20 29.10
C ASN A 157 11.29 -6.04 30.39
N VAL A 158 11.45 -7.35 30.23
CA VAL A 158 12.33 -8.12 31.11
C VAL A 158 13.54 -8.51 30.27
N LEU A 159 14.54 -7.62 30.30
CA LEU A 159 15.99 -7.82 30.18
C LEU A 159 16.64 -6.44 30.03
#